data_AF-A0A061J181-F1
#
_entry.id   AF-A0A061J181-F1
#
_cell.length_a   1.000
_cell.length_b   1.000
_cell.length_c   1.000
_cell.angle_alpha   90.00
_cell.angle_beta   90.00
_cell.angle_gamma   90.00
#
_symmetry.space_group_name_H-M   'P 1'
#
loop_
_entity.id
_entity.type
_entity.pdbx_description
1 polymer ?
#
loop_
_entity_poly.entity_id
_entity_poly.type
_entity_poly.pdbx_seq_one_letter_code
_entity_poly.pdbx_strand_id
1 'polypeptide(L)'
;MRGSICMYNAPFSFVCVFFFYFCSFPLTVCLFRCLLRDGRQWCGKALKETQARGKRRNMQGTTPAEGTERGSGGGRKSTKGEGDWRLRVDTPWVAACIGILLVALGLHYKALCEDRTELLLPELITSMETQCRSLGDVFERPATEPLLHPVPSQFGVAVWVEREPWSLPVHDALDRVEAAISRASDASTAAASGTRRPRLIHRIVRVATKRLGGGSGQGDSASLVLAATTQQLGLGVAKHVCTADMRGEVVMYGISFFRRATSAADTSQAECLSFDERRAYCTIPENASSTWLSREVPAAVATLMSRWLKLSSFRDTAEVQRWALRRKAHSCIYALRALRQLERSVASHPDMPAPLDVAETVHRLQALIHAGDFIQFARAADDLQFHPLLLPQLYIPWDHALVIHFSILLPVVVMVILGVRLTIAARKRRRNAAKKQETPNVKND
;
A
#
# COMPACT_ATOMS: atom_id res chain seq x y z
N MET A 1 8.72 17.13 4.54
CA MET A 1 7.59 16.56 3.77
C MET A 1 8.00 16.43 2.30
N ARG A 2 8.17 15.21 1.81
CA ARG A 2 8.05 14.85 0.39
C ARG A 2 7.25 13.56 0.40
N GLY A 3 6.04 13.58 -0.17
CA GLY A 3 5.23 12.38 -0.26
C GLY A 3 5.83 11.47 -1.32
N SER A 4 6.37 10.33 -0.92
CA SER A 4 6.54 9.21 -1.86
C SER A 4 5.13 8.76 -2.24
N ILE A 5 4.67 9.18 -3.42
CA ILE A 5 3.44 8.66 -4.01
C ILE A 5 3.73 7.22 -4.43
N CYS A 6 3.60 6.30 -3.48
CA CYS A 6 3.35 4.91 -3.80
C CYS A 6 2.02 4.88 -4.54
N MET A 7 2.07 4.76 -5.86
CA MET A 7 0.91 4.38 -6.67
C MET A 7 0.57 2.93 -6.33
N TYR A 8 -0.05 2.73 -5.16
CA TYR A 8 -0.84 1.53 -4.90
C TYR A 8 -1.92 1.46 -5.98
N ASN A 9 -2.15 0.25 -6.50
CA ASN A 9 -3.10 0.01 -7.58
C ASN A 9 -4.54 0.19 -7.10
N ALA A 10 -4.99 1.46 -6.99
CA ALA A 10 -6.40 1.78 -7.18
C ALA A 10 -6.87 1.06 -8.44
N PRO A 11 -7.98 0.31 -8.37
CA PRO A 11 -8.09 -1.00 -9.02
C PRO A 11 -7.66 -0.96 -10.48
N PHE A 12 -6.62 -1.73 -10.81
CA PHE A 12 -6.06 -1.78 -12.16
C PHE A 12 -7.16 -2.12 -13.17
N SER A 13 -8.13 -2.95 -12.77
CA SER A 13 -9.37 -3.22 -13.50
C SER A 13 -10.21 -1.97 -13.81
N PHE A 14 -10.40 -1.03 -12.88
CA PHE A 14 -11.20 0.18 -13.13
C PHE A 14 -10.44 1.18 -14.01
N VAL A 15 -9.15 1.41 -13.74
CA VAL A 15 -8.31 2.27 -14.60
C VAL A 15 -8.19 1.67 -16.00
N CYS A 16 -7.91 0.37 -16.12
CA CYS A 16 -7.88 -0.31 -17.42
C CYS A 16 -9.23 -0.29 -18.11
N VAL A 17 -10.36 -0.58 -17.44
CA VAL A 17 -11.69 -0.51 -18.10
C VAL A 17 -11.98 0.91 -18.59
N PHE A 18 -11.71 1.94 -17.78
CA PHE A 18 -11.94 3.33 -18.18
C PHE A 18 -11.02 3.74 -19.34
N PHE A 19 -9.73 3.36 -19.31
CA PHE A 19 -8.76 3.62 -20.37
C PHE A 19 -9.05 2.81 -21.64
N PHE A 20 -9.52 1.56 -21.51
CA PHE A 20 -9.98 0.74 -22.63
C PHE A 20 -11.20 1.37 -23.27
N TYR A 21 -12.14 1.92 -22.48
CA TYR A 21 -13.28 2.68 -23.00
C TYR A 21 -12.82 3.96 -23.72
N PHE A 22 -11.98 4.78 -23.06
CA PHE A 22 -11.52 6.07 -23.60
C PHE A 22 -10.59 5.95 -24.80
N CYS A 23 -9.87 4.84 -24.98
CA CYS A 23 -9.08 4.55 -26.17
C CYS A 23 -9.88 3.79 -27.25
N SER A 24 -10.74 2.83 -26.88
CA SER A 24 -11.54 2.07 -27.85
C SER A 24 -12.62 2.91 -28.50
N PHE A 25 -13.21 3.88 -27.79
CA PHE A 25 -14.26 4.74 -28.33
C PHE A 25 -13.77 5.62 -29.51
N PRO A 26 -12.69 6.42 -29.40
CA PRO A 26 -12.14 7.13 -30.55
C PRO A 26 -11.57 6.19 -31.62
N LEU A 27 -11.00 5.04 -31.25
CA LEU A 27 -10.49 4.07 -32.24
C LEU A 27 -11.62 3.46 -33.07
N THR A 28 -12.72 3.06 -32.45
CA THR A 28 -13.92 2.53 -33.14
C THR A 28 -14.64 3.62 -33.93
N VAL A 29 -14.75 4.85 -33.42
CA VAL A 29 -15.29 6.00 -34.17
C VAL A 29 -14.42 6.33 -35.39
N CYS A 30 -13.08 6.25 -35.29
CA CYS A 30 -12.18 6.41 -36.42
C CYS A 30 -12.33 5.27 -37.43
N LEU A 31 -12.34 4.00 -37.00
CA LEU A 31 -12.58 2.85 -37.88
C LEU A 31 -13.93 2.93 -38.59
N PHE A 32 -14.98 3.34 -37.89
CA PHE A 32 -16.32 3.54 -38.45
C PHE A 32 -16.35 4.72 -39.45
N ARG A 33 -15.63 5.82 -39.18
CA ARG A 33 -15.43 6.92 -40.14
C ARG A 33 -14.64 6.48 -41.38
N CYS A 34 -13.61 5.65 -41.25
CA CYS A 34 -12.86 5.11 -42.40
C CYS A 34 -13.76 4.20 -43.26
N LEU A 35 -14.49 3.27 -42.66
CA LEU A 35 -15.45 2.40 -43.37
C LEU A 35 -16.53 3.22 -44.10
N LEU A 36 -17.04 4.29 -43.50
CA LEU A 36 -17.99 5.22 -44.14
C LEU A 36 -17.35 6.09 -45.25
N ARG A 37 -16.04 6.37 -45.18
CA ARG A 37 -15.31 7.18 -46.16
C ARG A 37 -15.04 6.39 -47.44
N ASP A 38 -14.57 5.15 -47.31
CA ASP A 38 -14.27 4.29 -48.47
C ASP A 38 -15.55 3.88 -49.21
N GLY A 39 -16.64 3.64 -48.46
CA GLY A 39 -17.97 3.40 -49.04
C GLY A 39 -18.46 4.55 -49.93
N ARG A 40 -18.15 5.80 -49.59
CA ARG A 40 -18.51 6.98 -50.42
C ARG A 40 -17.63 7.12 -51.66
N GLN A 41 -16.33 6.79 -51.59
CA GLN A 41 -15.44 6.87 -52.76
C GLN A 41 -15.83 5.88 -53.87
N TRP A 42 -16.36 4.70 -53.52
CA TRP A 42 -16.86 3.73 -54.51
C TRP A 42 -18.07 4.26 -55.31
N CYS A 43 -19.06 4.86 -54.64
CA CYS A 43 -20.21 5.48 -55.32
C CYS A 43 -19.80 6.62 -56.26
N GLY A 44 -18.81 7.42 -55.88
CA GLY A 44 -18.33 8.56 -56.68
C GLY A 44 -17.66 8.19 -58.01
N LYS A 45 -17.09 6.98 -58.14
CA LYS A 45 -16.51 6.49 -59.40
C LYS A 45 -17.56 5.88 -60.33
N ALA A 46 -18.45 5.03 -59.79
CA ALA A 46 -19.46 4.32 -60.58
C ALA A 46 -20.40 5.26 -61.37
N LEU A 47 -20.70 6.45 -60.83
CA LEU A 47 -21.55 7.44 -61.49
C LEU A 47 -20.88 8.15 -62.69
N LYS A 48 -19.54 8.15 -62.78
CA LYS A 48 -18.80 8.78 -63.90
C LYS A 48 -18.62 7.85 -65.10
N GLU A 49 -18.47 6.54 -64.89
CA GLU A 49 -18.30 5.59 -65.99
C GLU A 49 -19.59 5.37 -66.81
N THR A 50 -20.77 5.43 -66.17
CA THR A 50 -22.06 5.30 -66.87
C THR A 50 -22.31 6.47 -67.83
N GLN A 51 -21.97 7.70 -67.43
CA GLN A 51 -22.14 8.89 -68.27
C GLN A 51 -21.20 8.89 -69.49
N ALA A 52 -20.02 8.26 -69.40
CA ALA A 52 -19.05 8.19 -70.48
C ALA A 52 -19.43 7.20 -71.61
N ARG A 53 -20.18 6.13 -71.31
CA ARG A 53 -20.50 5.08 -72.30
C ARG A 53 -21.61 5.44 -73.29
N GLY A 54 -22.39 6.49 -73.04
CA GLY A 54 -23.54 6.87 -73.88
C GLY A 54 -23.20 7.49 -75.26
N LYS A 55 -21.93 7.81 -75.56
CA LYS A 55 -21.56 8.70 -76.68
C LYS A 55 -20.73 8.06 -77.81
N ARG A 56 -20.67 6.71 -77.92
CA ARG A 56 -19.94 6.01 -79.01
C ARG A 56 -20.61 4.71 -79.48
N ARG A 57 -21.64 4.81 -80.32
CA ARG A 57 -22.00 3.81 -81.35
C ARG A 57 -22.72 4.49 -82.52
N ASN A 58 -22.10 4.52 -83.70
CA ASN A 58 -22.81 4.69 -84.97
C ASN A 58 -21.93 4.19 -86.15
N MET A 59 -22.60 3.80 -87.24
CA MET A 59 -22.09 3.42 -88.58
C MET A 59 -21.23 2.14 -88.76
N GLN A 60 -21.76 1.26 -89.63
CA GLN A 60 -21.08 0.47 -90.69
C GLN A 60 -20.04 -0.63 -90.30
N GLY A 61 -19.93 -1.77 -91.02
CA GLY A 61 -20.81 -2.32 -92.06
C GLY A 61 -20.17 -3.42 -92.94
N THR A 62 -20.99 -4.40 -93.38
CA THR A 62 -20.74 -5.39 -94.47
C THR A 62 -19.82 -6.61 -94.21
N THR A 63 -20.13 -7.72 -94.90
CA THR A 63 -19.50 -9.06 -94.95
C THR A 63 -18.96 -9.35 -96.38
N PRO A 64 -18.36 -10.53 -96.75
CA PRO A 64 -18.08 -11.81 -96.06
C PRO A 64 -16.54 -12.10 -96.00
N ALA A 65 -15.90 -13.29 -96.15
CA ALA A 65 -16.27 -14.67 -96.51
C ALA A 65 -15.19 -15.73 -96.09
N GLU A 66 -15.55 -17.03 -96.25
CA GLU A 66 -14.67 -18.23 -96.36
C GLU A 66 -13.69 -18.63 -95.24
N GLY A 67 -13.17 -19.87 -95.32
CA GLY A 67 -11.95 -20.31 -94.60
C GLY A 67 -12.08 -21.56 -93.71
N THR A 68 -12.08 -22.77 -94.29
CA THR A 68 -12.05 -24.05 -93.55
C THR A 68 -10.64 -24.44 -93.10
N GLU A 69 -10.41 -24.82 -91.83
CA GLU A 69 -9.81 -26.12 -91.43
C GLU A 69 -9.38 -26.24 -89.95
N ARG A 70 -9.55 -27.47 -89.46
CA ARG A 70 -8.88 -28.21 -88.35
C ARG A 70 -7.85 -27.50 -87.45
N GLY A 71 -8.16 -27.48 -86.15
CA GLY A 71 -7.18 -27.41 -85.05
C GLY A 71 -7.39 -28.54 -84.03
N SER A 72 -6.69 -29.66 -84.15
CA SER A 72 -6.68 -30.74 -83.14
C SER A 72 -5.55 -30.49 -82.13
N GLY A 73 -5.83 -30.45 -80.81
CA GLY A 73 -4.85 -29.92 -79.85
C GLY A 73 -4.99 -30.24 -78.34
N GLY A 74 -5.93 -31.11 -77.92
CA GLY A 74 -5.96 -31.66 -76.55
C GLY A 74 -6.17 -30.65 -75.40
N GLY A 75 -5.76 -31.03 -74.17
CA GLY A 75 -5.60 -30.07 -73.06
C GLY A 75 -6.73 -29.92 -72.03
N ARG A 76 -7.64 -30.89 -71.84
CA ARG A 76 -8.65 -30.86 -70.75
C ARG A 76 -8.01 -31.06 -69.35
N LYS A 77 -7.22 -30.10 -68.87
CA LYS A 77 -6.75 -30.04 -67.47
C LYS A 77 -7.78 -29.30 -66.62
N SER A 78 -8.27 -29.98 -65.59
CA SER A 78 -9.26 -29.44 -64.67
C SER A 78 -8.70 -28.37 -63.74
N THR A 79 -9.50 -27.34 -63.57
CA THR A 79 -9.59 -26.41 -62.43
C THR A 79 -8.98 -26.94 -61.12
N LYS A 80 -7.73 -26.57 -60.83
CA LYS A 80 -7.10 -26.76 -59.51
C LYS A 80 -6.10 -25.64 -59.21
N GLY A 81 -6.60 -24.51 -58.72
CA GLY A 81 -5.77 -23.33 -58.41
C GLY A 81 -6.45 -22.08 -57.85
N GLU A 82 -7.79 -21.97 -57.86
CA GLU A 82 -8.51 -20.73 -57.46
C GLU A 82 -9.27 -20.80 -56.12
N GLY A 83 -8.87 -21.72 -55.23
CA GLY A 83 -8.74 -21.40 -53.80
C GLY A 83 -7.27 -21.06 -53.53
N ASP A 84 -6.89 -20.13 -52.67
CA ASP A 84 -7.50 -19.86 -51.36
C ASP A 84 -7.39 -18.39 -50.89
N TRP A 85 -6.96 -17.47 -51.76
CA TRP A 85 -6.63 -16.08 -51.37
C TRP A 85 -7.78 -15.31 -50.69
N ARG A 86 -9.04 -15.68 -50.97
CA ARG A 86 -10.25 -15.07 -50.39
C ARG A 86 -10.56 -15.49 -48.95
N LEU A 87 -9.76 -16.37 -48.32
CA LEU A 87 -9.87 -16.67 -46.88
C LEU A 87 -8.92 -15.84 -46.00
N ARG A 88 -7.82 -15.31 -46.54
CA ARG A 88 -6.72 -14.73 -45.73
C ARG A 88 -6.94 -13.30 -45.22
N VAL A 89 -7.89 -12.54 -45.77
CA VAL A 89 -8.05 -11.11 -45.45
C VAL A 89 -9.06 -10.87 -44.31
N ASP A 90 -10.14 -11.67 -44.26
CA ASP A 90 -11.24 -11.47 -43.29
C ASP A 90 -11.08 -12.32 -42.01
N THR A 91 -10.24 -13.37 -42.02
CA THR A 91 -9.91 -14.19 -40.84
C THR A 91 -9.29 -13.40 -39.68
N PRO A 92 -8.30 -12.50 -39.85
CA PRO A 92 -7.73 -11.75 -38.72
C PRO A 92 -8.76 -10.84 -38.04
N TRP A 93 -9.75 -10.31 -38.77
CA TRP A 93 -10.81 -9.50 -38.16
C TRP A 93 -11.74 -10.33 -37.27
N VAL A 94 -12.19 -11.50 -37.75
CA VAL A 94 -13.03 -12.39 -36.94
C VAL A 94 -12.26 -12.92 -35.73
N ALA A 95 -10.99 -13.26 -35.90
CA ALA A 95 -10.10 -13.66 -34.79
C ALA A 95 -9.92 -12.53 -33.77
N ALA A 96 -9.73 -11.28 -34.20
CA ALA A 96 -9.64 -10.12 -33.30
C ALA A 96 -10.94 -9.88 -32.52
N CYS A 97 -12.12 -9.97 -33.17
CA CYS A 97 -13.41 -9.86 -32.50
C CYS A 97 -13.62 -10.94 -31.43
N ILE A 98 -13.23 -12.19 -31.71
CA ILE A 98 -13.30 -13.30 -30.75
C ILE A 98 -12.27 -13.10 -29.62
N GLY A 99 -11.05 -12.66 -29.94
CA GLY A 99 -10.01 -12.37 -28.96
C GLY A 99 -10.42 -11.28 -27.96
N ILE A 100 -11.00 -10.18 -28.44
CA ILE A 100 -11.54 -9.10 -27.58
C ILE A 100 -12.64 -9.64 -26.66
N LEU A 101 -13.55 -10.47 -27.19
CA LEU A 101 -14.61 -11.09 -26.38
C LEU A 101 -14.05 -12.06 -25.33
N LEU A 102 -13.05 -12.87 -25.66
CA LEU A 102 -12.40 -13.79 -24.72
C LEU A 102 -11.60 -13.05 -23.64
N VAL A 103 -10.92 -11.95 -23.99
CA VAL A 103 -10.23 -11.10 -23.00
C VAL A 103 -11.24 -10.41 -22.07
N ALA A 104 -12.34 -9.88 -22.59
CA ALA A 104 -13.40 -9.31 -21.77
C ALA A 104 -14.04 -10.36 -20.84
N LEU A 105 -14.37 -11.55 -21.35
CA LEU A 105 -14.87 -12.66 -20.56
C LEU A 105 -13.86 -13.14 -19.51
N GLY A 106 -12.56 -13.18 -19.82
CA GLY A 106 -11.51 -13.58 -18.88
C GLY A 106 -11.29 -12.57 -17.75
N LEU A 107 -11.34 -11.27 -18.06
CA LEU A 107 -11.28 -10.19 -17.07
C LEU A 107 -12.52 -10.20 -16.15
N HIS A 108 -13.72 -10.32 -16.73
CA HIS A 108 -14.97 -10.42 -15.99
C HIS A 108 -15.02 -11.70 -15.15
N TYR A 109 -14.59 -12.85 -15.69
CA TYR A 109 -14.50 -14.10 -14.93
C TYR A 109 -13.54 -13.97 -13.76
N LYS A 110 -12.34 -13.37 -13.95
CA LYS A 110 -11.42 -13.15 -12.83
C LYS A 110 -12.03 -12.26 -11.75
N ALA A 111 -12.67 -11.14 -12.12
CA ALA A 111 -13.35 -10.25 -11.16
C ALA A 111 -14.54 -10.94 -10.46
N LEU A 112 -15.21 -11.89 -11.12
CA LEU A 112 -16.33 -12.67 -10.59
C LEU A 112 -15.91 -14.01 -9.97
N CYS A 113 -14.61 -14.28 -9.84
CA CYS A 113 -14.03 -15.46 -9.19
C CYS A 113 -12.79 -15.06 -8.35
N GLU A 114 -12.76 -13.82 -7.86
CA GLU A 114 -11.70 -13.35 -6.98
C GLU A 114 -11.95 -13.91 -5.57
N ASP A 115 -10.99 -14.69 -5.07
CA ASP A 115 -11.13 -15.47 -3.83
C ASP A 115 -11.37 -14.57 -2.61
N ARG A 116 -12.18 -15.09 -1.68
CA ARG A 116 -12.60 -14.40 -0.47
C ARG A 116 -11.87 -14.98 0.74
N THR A 117 -11.28 -14.13 1.56
CA THR A 117 -10.62 -14.51 2.81
C THR A 117 -11.64 -14.55 3.94
N GLU A 118 -11.77 -15.68 4.63
CA GLU A 118 -12.39 -15.67 5.96
C GLU A 118 -11.41 -15.05 6.96
N LEU A 119 -11.78 -13.93 7.57
CA LEU A 119 -10.90 -13.21 8.50
C LEU A 119 -10.69 -13.93 9.84
N LEU A 120 -11.47 -14.98 10.12
CA LEU A 120 -11.43 -15.84 11.32
C LEU A 120 -11.27 -15.06 12.65
N LEU A 121 -11.91 -13.88 12.73
CA LEU A 121 -11.78 -12.96 13.87
C LEU A 121 -12.13 -13.61 15.22
N PRO A 122 -13.14 -14.49 15.36
CA PRO A 122 -13.40 -15.22 16.61
C PRO A 122 -12.25 -16.16 17.04
N GLU A 123 -11.53 -16.76 16.09
CA GLU A 123 -10.36 -17.61 16.37
C GLU A 123 -9.16 -16.75 16.77
N LEU A 124 -8.93 -15.63 16.08
CA LEU A 124 -7.93 -14.64 16.46
C LEU A 124 -8.21 -14.08 17.87
N ILE A 125 -9.47 -13.79 18.21
CA ILE A 125 -9.87 -13.29 19.53
C ILE A 125 -9.63 -14.36 20.61
N THR A 126 -10.08 -15.60 20.42
CA THR A 126 -9.89 -16.67 21.42
C THR A 126 -8.41 -17.06 21.59
N SER A 127 -7.63 -17.08 20.51
CA SER A 127 -6.18 -17.28 20.54
C SER A 127 -5.45 -16.13 21.27
N MET A 128 -5.79 -14.88 20.96
CA MET A 128 -5.25 -13.69 21.62
C MET A 128 -5.64 -13.62 23.11
N GLU A 129 -6.88 -13.95 23.47
CA GLU A 129 -7.31 -14.03 24.86
C GLU A 129 -6.55 -15.12 25.64
N THR A 130 -6.26 -16.26 25.01
CA THR A 130 -5.48 -17.34 25.62
C THR A 130 -4.04 -16.90 25.88
N GLN A 131 -3.41 -16.23 24.91
CA GLN A 131 -2.09 -15.60 25.11
C GLN A 131 -2.11 -14.50 26.18
N CYS A 132 -3.16 -13.69 26.25
CA CYS A 132 -3.35 -12.69 27.31
C CYS A 132 -3.47 -13.31 28.72
N ARG A 133 -4.30 -14.35 28.87
CA ARG A 133 -4.48 -15.07 30.16
C ARG A 133 -3.18 -15.73 30.64
N SER A 134 -2.28 -16.12 29.73
CA SER A 134 -0.94 -16.65 30.09
C SER A 134 -0.05 -15.67 30.88
N LEU A 135 -0.42 -14.38 30.92
CA LEU A 135 0.27 -13.34 31.70
C LEU A 135 -0.17 -13.32 33.19
N GLY A 136 -1.15 -14.14 33.58
CA GLY A 136 -1.66 -14.27 34.94
C GLY A 136 -2.39 -13.02 35.47
N ASP A 137 -2.44 -12.89 36.80
CA ASP A 137 -3.15 -11.83 37.55
C ASP A 137 -2.95 -10.40 37.02
N VAL A 138 -1.82 -10.13 36.36
CA VAL A 138 -1.45 -8.81 35.87
C VAL A 138 -2.29 -8.40 34.64
N PHE A 139 -2.86 -9.38 33.92
CA PHE A 139 -3.87 -9.17 32.90
C PHE A 139 -5.30 -9.13 33.47
N GLU A 140 -5.61 -9.97 34.47
CA GLU A 140 -6.97 -10.10 35.01
C GLU A 140 -7.41 -8.93 35.89
N ARG A 141 -6.46 -8.19 36.49
CA ARG A 141 -6.77 -6.96 37.22
C ARG A 141 -7.31 -5.89 36.27
N PRO A 142 -8.49 -5.29 36.53
CA PRO A 142 -9.03 -4.25 35.68
C PRO A 142 -8.08 -3.04 35.65
N ALA A 143 -7.76 -2.58 34.45
CA ALA A 143 -7.00 -1.34 34.27
C ALA A 143 -7.80 -0.16 34.84
N THR A 144 -7.19 0.62 35.72
CA THR A 144 -7.84 1.74 36.44
C THR A 144 -8.35 2.84 35.51
N GLU A 145 -7.81 2.92 34.30
CA GLU A 145 -8.20 3.83 33.22
C GLU A 145 -8.37 3.01 31.93
N PRO A 146 -9.32 3.37 31.05
CA PRO A 146 -9.46 2.71 29.76
C PRO A 146 -8.22 2.99 28.90
N LEU A 147 -7.51 1.94 28.49
CA LEU A 147 -6.40 2.02 27.55
C LEU A 147 -6.92 2.49 26.17
N LEU A 148 -6.89 3.80 25.97
CA LEU A 148 -7.32 4.54 24.78
C LEU A 148 -6.18 4.77 23.77
N HIS A 149 -4.94 4.56 24.18
CA HIS A 149 -3.75 4.82 23.39
C HIS A 149 -2.83 3.59 23.37
N PRO A 150 -2.13 3.33 22.25
CA PRO A 150 -1.20 2.22 22.16
C PRO A 150 -0.05 2.38 23.16
N VAL A 151 0.37 1.26 23.76
CA VAL A 151 1.56 1.23 24.62
C VAL A 151 2.79 1.59 23.77
N PRO A 152 3.67 2.52 24.21
CA PRO A 152 4.86 2.89 23.43
C PRO A 152 5.76 1.69 23.21
N SER A 153 6.02 1.29 21.96
CA SER A 153 6.93 0.18 21.63
C SER A 153 8.37 0.48 22.04
N GLN A 154 8.78 1.74 21.92
CA GLN A 154 10.14 2.22 22.18
C GLN A 154 10.10 3.53 22.99
N PHE A 155 11.23 3.87 23.58
CA PHE A 155 11.47 5.16 24.22
C PHE A 155 12.61 5.88 23.50
N GLY A 156 12.47 7.19 23.32
CA GLY A 156 13.55 8.06 22.87
C GLY A 156 14.01 8.95 24.01
N VAL A 157 15.32 9.09 24.20
CA VAL A 157 15.90 10.00 25.20
C VAL A 157 16.88 10.91 24.48
N ALA A 158 16.56 12.19 24.40
CA ALA A 158 17.48 13.21 23.91
C ALA A 158 18.10 13.96 25.09
N VAL A 159 19.42 14.09 25.07
CA VAL A 159 20.21 14.71 26.13
C VAL A 159 21.11 15.79 25.54
N TRP A 160 21.01 16.99 26.09
CA TRP A 160 21.89 18.11 25.77
C TRP A 160 22.88 18.31 26.91
N VAL A 161 24.17 18.45 26.60
CA VAL A 161 25.22 18.68 27.59
C VAL A 161 26.01 19.94 27.25
N GLU A 162 26.18 20.86 28.21
CA GLU A 162 26.97 22.08 27.98
C GLU A 162 28.46 21.79 27.72
N ARG A 163 29.01 20.71 28.30
CA ARG A 163 30.40 20.28 28.11
C ARG A 163 30.49 18.88 27.51
N GLU A 164 31.36 18.72 26.52
CA GLU A 164 31.60 17.45 25.83
C GLU A 164 31.98 16.26 26.75
N PRO A 165 32.84 16.41 27.79
CA PRO A 165 33.17 15.31 28.70
C PRO A 165 31.99 14.72 29.49
N TRP A 166 30.83 15.40 29.51
CA TRP A 166 29.61 14.88 30.15
C TRP A 166 28.85 13.88 29.26
N SER A 167 29.15 13.83 27.96
CA SER A 167 28.48 12.94 27.00
C SER A 167 28.71 11.45 27.30
N LEU A 168 29.94 11.06 27.63
CA LEU A 168 30.29 9.66 27.90
C LEU A 168 29.56 9.10 29.15
N PRO A 169 29.54 9.76 30.32
CA PRO A 169 28.70 9.35 31.45
C PRO A 169 27.20 9.24 31.12
N VAL A 170 26.66 10.12 30.26
CA VAL A 170 25.27 10.02 29.78
C VAL A 170 25.07 8.77 28.92
N HIS A 171 26.00 8.46 28.02
CA HIS A 171 25.95 7.25 27.21
C HIS A 171 25.98 5.99 28.09
N ASP A 172 26.95 5.88 29.00
CA ASP A 172 27.08 4.76 29.94
C ASP A 172 25.82 4.57 30.80
N ALA A 173 25.19 5.67 31.24
CA ALA A 173 23.97 5.63 32.03
C ALA A 173 22.80 5.02 31.23
N LEU A 174 22.61 5.46 29.98
CA LEU A 174 21.54 4.97 29.12
C LEU A 174 21.75 3.49 28.72
N ASP A 175 22.99 3.06 28.47
CA ASP A 175 23.29 1.65 28.22
C ASP A 175 23.03 0.77 29.45
N ARG A 176 23.35 1.25 30.67
CA ARG A 176 23.03 0.54 31.93
C ARG A 176 21.52 0.42 32.16
N VAL A 177 20.74 1.44 31.81
CA VAL A 177 19.27 1.41 31.89
C VAL A 177 18.67 0.45 30.86
N GLU A 178 19.12 0.49 29.58
CA GLU A 178 18.68 -0.46 28.56
C GLU A 178 19.05 -1.91 28.93
N ALA A 179 20.23 -2.14 29.51
CA ALA A 179 20.66 -3.45 29.99
C ALA A 179 19.91 -3.92 31.25
N ALA A 180 19.38 -3.03 32.09
CA ALA A 180 18.49 -3.39 33.20
C ALA A 180 17.12 -3.87 32.69
N ILE A 181 16.51 -3.13 31.77
CA ILE A 181 15.19 -3.46 31.23
C ILE A 181 15.24 -4.71 30.33
N SER A 182 16.32 -4.89 29.56
CA SER A 182 16.54 -6.07 28.72
C SER A 182 16.52 -7.36 29.55
N ARG A 183 17.37 -7.45 30.59
CA ARG A 183 17.48 -8.63 31.47
C ARG A 183 16.15 -8.99 32.14
N ALA A 184 15.36 -7.99 32.55
CA ALA A 184 14.05 -8.20 33.14
C ALA A 184 13.00 -8.73 32.15
N SER A 185 13.21 -8.53 30.84
CA SER A 185 12.36 -9.05 29.77
C SER A 185 12.72 -10.49 29.40
N ASP A 186 14.02 -10.82 29.40
CA ASP A 186 14.56 -12.13 28.98
C ASP A 186 14.05 -13.30 29.84
N ALA A 187 13.75 -13.05 31.12
CA ALA A 187 13.15 -14.03 32.03
C ALA A 187 11.77 -14.57 31.58
N SER A 188 11.20 -14.04 30.49
CA SER A 188 9.91 -14.49 29.92
C SER A 188 10.00 -15.07 28.50
N THR A 189 11.17 -15.03 27.83
CA THR A 189 11.30 -15.36 26.39
C THR A 189 12.61 -16.07 26.03
N ALA A 190 13.01 -17.08 26.80
CA ALA A 190 14.27 -17.82 26.59
C ALA A 190 14.31 -18.74 25.33
N ALA A 191 13.25 -18.77 24.51
CA ALA A 191 13.01 -19.85 23.53
C ALA A 191 12.90 -19.41 22.05
N ALA A 192 12.97 -18.11 21.71
CA ALA A 192 12.65 -17.65 20.35
C ALA A 192 13.61 -16.58 19.79
N SER A 193 14.15 -16.87 18.60
CA SER A 193 14.90 -16.00 17.69
C SER A 193 16.30 -15.51 18.14
N GLY A 194 17.32 -15.90 17.37
CA GLY A 194 18.68 -15.33 17.43
C GLY A 194 18.84 -13.99 16.70
N THR A 195 17.74 -13.32 16.36
CA THR A 195 17.76 -12.02 15.67
C THR A 195 18.19 -10.90 16.61
N ARG A 196 19.09 -10.04 16.14
CA ARG A 196 19.65 -8.89 16.87
C ARG A 196 18.53 -8.05 17.49
N ARG A 197 18.37 -8.14 18.81
CA ARG A 197 17.24 -7.52 19.55
C ARG A 197 17.07 -6.05 19.19
N PRO A 198 15.85 -5.58 18.84
CA PRO A 198 15.61 -4.17 18.62
C PRO A 198 15.91 -3.38 19.90
N ARG A 199 16.55 -2.22 19.76
CA ARG A 199 16.76 -1.30 20.90
C ARG A 199 15.42 -0.83 21.44
N LEU A 200 15.34 -0.74 22.76
CA LEU A 200 14.22 -0.18 23.48
C LEU A 200 14.44 1.33 23.72
N ILE A 201 15.69 1.77 23.85
CA ILE A 201 16.07 3.16 24.10
C ILE A 201 16.85 3.72 22.90
N HIS A 202 16.17 4.55 22.12
CA HIS A 202 16.82 5.40 21.12
C HIS A 202 17.41 6.63 21.80
N ARG A 203 18.69 6.91 21.58
CA ARG A 203 19.40 8.00 22.26
C ARG A 203 19.99 9.03 21.31
N ILE A 204 19.80 10.31 21.62
CA ILE A 204 20.40 11.45 20.95
C ILE A 204 21.18 12.23 22.01
N VAL A 205 22.51 12.23 21.97
CA VAL A 205 23.32 13.08 22.85
C VAL A 205 23.92 14.20 22.01
N ARG A 206 23.81 15.46 22.47
CA ARG A 206 24.30 16.65 21.76
C ARG A 206 25.05 17.58 22.72
N VAL A 207 26.23 18.05 22.28
CA VAL A 207 26.95 19.11 22.98
C VAL A 207 26.32 20.46 22.63
N ALA A 208 25.88 21.21 23.63
CA ALA A 208 25.23 22.51 23.49
C ALA A 208 26.27 23.63 23.44
N THR A 209 26.80 23.93 22.25
CA THR A 209 27.91 24.87 22.04
C THR A 209 27.59 26.33 22.41
N LYS A 210 26.31 26.72 22.46
CA LYS A 210 25.89 28.07 22.86
C LYS A 210 25.80 28.17 24.37
N ARG A 211 26.84 28.72 25.01
CA ARG A 211 26.82 29.14 26.42
C ARG A 211 25.58 30.01 26.68
N LEU A 212 24.91 29.82 27.83
CA LEU A 212 24.05 30.88 28.35
C LEU A 212 24.92 32.11 28.62
N GLY A 213 24.41 33.30 28.30
CA GLY A 213 25.13 34.55 28.52
C GLY A 213 25.43 34.78 30.00
N GLY A 214 26.57 35.39 30.31
CA GLY A 214 27.03 35.66 31.68
C GLY A 214 26.23 36.75 32.41
N GLY A 215 24.92 36.53 32.59
CA GLY A 215 24.12 37.28 33.55
C GLY A 215 24.58 37.01 34.98
N SER A 216 24.51 38.01 35.84
CA SER A 216 25.17 38.01 37.14
C SER A 216 24.56 37.03 38.15
N GLY A 217 25.44 36.25 38.79
CA GLY A 217 25.36 35.94 40.22
C GLY A 217 24.33 34.93 40.72
N GLN A 218 23.21 34.72 40.02
CA GLN A 218 22.19 33.77 40.45
C GLN A 218 21.51 33.11 39.26
N GLY A 219 21.53 31.77 39.22
CA GLY A 219 20.94 30.98 38.14
C GLY A 219 19.42 30.97 38.23
N ASP A 220 18.77 32.03 37.75
CA ASP A 220 17.33 32.16 37.72
C ASP A 220 16.70 30.96 37.00
N SER A 221 15.82 30.23 37.70
CA SER A 221 15.24 28.97 37.23
C SER A 221 14.43 29.15 35.95
N ALA A 222 13.78 30.31 35.77
CA ALA A 222 13.07 30.64 34.55
C ALA A 222 13.99 30.69 33.33
N SER A 223 15.23 31.20 33.48
CA SER A 223 16.22 31.25 32.40
C SER A 223 16.71 29.85 31.98
N LEU A 224 16.88 28.95 32.94
CA LEU A 224 17.28 27.56 32.70
C LEU A 224 16.13 26.74 32.08
N VAL A 225 14.89 26.94 32.53
CA VAL A 225 13.68 26.35 31.90
C VAL A 225 13.52 26.83 30.47
N LEU A 226 13.72 28.12 30.19
CA LEU A 226 13.63 28.68 28.83
C LEU A 226 14.74 28.12 27.92
N ALA A 227 15.98 28.02 28.41
CA ALA A 227 17.09 27.41 27.68
C ALA A 227 16.87 25.91 27.42
N ALA A 228 16.39 25.16 28.41
CA ALA A 228 16.04 23.75 28.26
C ALA A 228 14.93 23.57 27.23
N THR A 229 13.85 24.35 27.34
CA THR A 229 12.73 24.36 26.40
C THR A 229 13.21 24.63 24.97
N THR A 230 14.11 25.61 24.80
CA THR A 230 14.71 25.98 23.50
C THR A 230 15.58 24.85 22.91
N GLN A 231 16.44 24.23 23.73
CA GLN A 231 17.24 23.07 23.31
C GLN A 231 16.36 21.90 22.88
N GLN A 232 15.28 21.66 23.64
CA GLN A 232 14.36 20.54 23.51
C GLN A 232 13.19 20.80 22.52
N LEU A 233 13.26 21.88 21.74
CA LEU A 233 12.34 22.11 20.62
C LEU A 233 12.44 20.98 19.59
N GLY A 234 11.31 20.64 18.97
CA GLY A 234 11.25 19.58 17.96
C GLY A 234 11.28 18.14 18.50
N LEU A 235 11.37 17.90 19.82
CA LEU A 235 11.31 16.56 20.41
C LEU A 235 10.10 15.74 19.90
N GLY A 236 8.91 16.34 19.84
CA GLY A 236 7.70 15.69 19.32
C GLY A 236 7.74 15.31 17.83
N VAL A 237 8.65 15.92 17.05
CA VAL A 237 8.91 15.59 15.64
C VAL A 237 10.05 14.57 15.53
N ALA A 238 11.06 14.66 16.40
CA ALA A 238 12.21 13.77 16.43
C ALA A 238 11.82 12.29 16.64
N LYS A 239 10.63 12.01 17.18
CA LYS A 239 10.07 10.64 17.26
C LYS A 239 10.12 9.92 15.91
N HIS A 240 9.77 10.61 14.82
CA HIS A 240 9.75 10.07 13.45
C HIS A 240 11.14 9.82 12.83
N VAL A 241 12.20 10.31 13.48
CA VAL A 241 13.60 10.04 13.12
C VAL A 241 14.18 8.92 14.00
N CYS A 242 13.59 8.70 15.18
CA CYS A 242 14.01 7.66 16.12
C CYS A 242 13.30 6.31 15.88
N THR A 243 12.09 6.31 15.30
CA THR A 243 11.36 5.11 14.86
C THR A 243 12.20 4.26 13.90
N ALA A 244 12.82 3.19 14.40
CA ALA A 244 13.45 2.17 13.57
C ALA A 244 12.43 1.31 12.80
N ASP A 245 11.21 1.20 13.35
CA ASP A 245 10.01 0.81 12.61
C ASP A 245 9.03 1.97 12.67
N MET A 246 8.50 2.39 11.51
CA MET A 246 7.46 3.42 11.42
C MET A 246 6.12 2.95 12.01
N ARG A 247 5.91 1.63 12.10
CA ARG A 247 4.81 1.00 12.86
C ARG A 247 5.14 0.93 14.36
N GLY A 248 5.70 2.01 14.91
CA GLY A 248 6.19 2.08 16.29
C GLY A 248 5.82 3.39 16.98
N GLU A 249 5.19 3.30 18.16
CA GLU A 249 5.09 4.47 19.04
C GLU A 249 6.40 4.65 19.80
N VAL A 250 6.89 5.89 19.77
CA VAL A 250 8.10 6.34 20.48
C VAL A 250 7.73 7.53 21.37
N VAL A 251 7.80 7.34 22.68
CA VAL A 251 7.73 8.47 23.62
C VAL A 251 9.12 9.08 23.76
N MET A 252 9.24 10.35 23.38
CA MET A 252 10.47 11.12 23.46
C MET A 252 10.55 11.87 24.80
N TYR A 253 11.69 11.75 25.48
CA TYR A 253 12.06 12.45 26.70
C TYR A 253 13.24 13.41 26.47
N GLY A 254 13.30 14.50 27.24
CA GLY A 254 14.34 15.53 27.14
C GLY A 254 15.07 15.79 28.46
N ILE A 255 16.40 15.77 28.44
CA ILE A 255 17.26 16.16 29.58
C ILE A 255 18.27 17.23 29.10
N SER A 256 18.32 18.39 29.78
CA SER A 256 19.36 19.41 29.53
C SER A 256 20.29 19.54 30.73
N PHE A 257 21.59 19.27 30.55
CA PHE A 257 22.62 19.47 31.57
C PHE A 257 23.32 20.82 31.39
N PHE A 258 23.17 21.70 32.38
CA PHE A 258 23.78 23.03 32.44
C PHE A 258 24.87 23.10 33.51
N ARG A 259 25.79 24.04 33.35
CA ARG A 259 26.83 24.36 34.33
C ARG A 259 26.31 25.36 35.37
N ARG A 260 26.71 25.19 36.64
CA ARG A 260 26.38 26.08 37.76
C ARG A 260 27.66 26.60 38.38
N ALA A 261 27.79 27.93 38.50
CA ALA A 261 28.98 28.61 39.03
C ALA A 261 29.14 28.50 40.57
N THR A 262 28.61 27.44 41.18
CA THR A 262 28.67 27.17 42.63
C THR A 262 30.00 26.53 43.02
N SER A 263 30.62 27.03 44.09
CA SER A 263 31.98 26.68 44.52
C SER A 263 32.13 25.31 45.20
N ALA A 264 31.07 24.77 45.82
CA ALA A 264 31.11 23.52 46.57
C ALA A 264 30.74 22.30 45.70
N ALA A 265 31.73 21.70 45.02
CA ALA A 265 31.51 20.56 44.13
C ALA A 265 31.41 19.21 44.86
N ASP A 266 32.23 18.94 45.87
CA ASP A 266 32.43 17.57 46.38
C ASP A 266 31.29 17.00 47.25
N THR A 267 30.41 17.86 47.78
CA THR A 267 29.26 17.48 48.61
C THR A 267 27.89 17.74 47.98
N SER A 268 27.82 18.45 46.85
CA SER A 268 26.56 18.71 46.16
C SER A 268 26.19 17.55 45.21
N GLN A 269 24.91 17.19 45.20
CA GLN A 269 24.33 16.27 44.21
C GLN A 269 23.96 17.02 42.92
N ALA A 270 23.73 16.29 41.83
CA ALA A 270 23.16 16.88 40.61
C ALA A 270 21.70 17.30 40.83
N GLU A 271 21.44 18.57 41.11
CA GLU A 271 20.08 19.12 41.16
C GLU A 271 19.38 18.97 39.79
N CYS A 272 18.28 18.22 39.75
CA CYS A 272 17.47 17.99 38.54
C CYS A 272 16.01 18.40 38.77
N LEU A 273 15.45 19.17 37.83
CA LEU A 273 14.09 19.73 37.88
C LEU A 273 13.31 19.34 36.62
N SER A 274 12.13 18.76 36.82
CA SER A 274 11.17 18.42 35.75
C SER A 274 10.18 19.56 35.59
N PHE A 275 9.99 20.05 34.36
CA PHE A 275 9.13 21.21 34.06
C PHE A 275 8.00 20.90 33.06
N ASP A 276 8.00 19.69 32.51
CA ASP A 276 6.95 19.06 31.69
C ASP A 276 7.02 17.55 32.01
N GLU A 277 5.96 16.78 31.78
CA GLU A 277 5.88 15.34 32.10
C GLU A 277 7.05 14.54 31.52
N ARG A 278 7.62 15.01 30.41
CA ARG A 278 8.64 14.34 29.61
C ARG A 278 9.94 15.13 29.51
N ARG A 279 10.09 16.23 30.27
CA ARG A 279 11.25 17.13 30.19
C ARG A 279 11.79 17.52 31.54
N ALA A 280 13.11 17.50 31.62
CA ALA A 280 13.87 17.98 32.75
C ALA A 280 15.10 18.77 32.31
N TYR A 281 15.65 19.52 33.25
CA TYR A 281 17.03 19.97 33.21
C TYR A 281 17.73 19.58 34.51
N CYS A 282 19.05 19.47 34.46
CA CYS A 282 19.92 19.23 35.60
C CYS A 282 21.04 20.25 35.61
N THR A 283 21.56 20.59 36.78
CA THR A 283 22.73 21.46 36.92
C THR A 283 23.93 20.71 37.50
N ILE A 284 25.10 20.96 36.94
CA ILE A 284 26.38 20.36 37.35
C ILE A 284 27.30 21.48 37.87
N PRO A 285 27.97 21.33 39.03
CA PRO A 285 28.96 22.29 39.52
C PRO A 285 30.07 22.53 38.50
N GLU A 286 30.50 23.78 38.35
CA GLU A 286 31.56 24.16 37.40
C GLU A 286 32.88 23.39 37.60
N ASN A 287 33.21 23.14 38.88
CA ASN A 287 34.41 22.43 39.33
C ASN A 287 34.22 20.91 39.48
N ALA A 288 33.14 20.33 38.94
CA ALA A 288 32.87 18.89 39.06
C ALA A 288 34.01 18.03 38.47
N SER A 289 34.59 17.16 39.32
CA SER A 289 35.66 16.23 38.95
C SER A 289 35.16 15.08 38.07
N SER A 290 36.06 14.36 37.40
CA SER A 290 35.70 13.17 36.59
C SER A 290 35.06 12.05 37.42
N THR A 291 35.46 11.90 38.69
CA THR A 291 34.87 10.95 39.65
C THR A 291 33.49 11.39 40.13
N TRP A 292 33.25 12.70 40.31
CA TRP A 292 31.90 13.23 40.55
C TRP A 292 31.00 12.99 39.33
N LEU A 293 31.47 13.35 38.13
CA LEU A 293 30.71 13.23 36.88
C LEU A 293 30.31 11.79 36.54
N SER A 294 31.22 10.83 36.73
CA SER A 294 30.94 9.40 36.53
C SER A 294 30.03 8.77 37.59
N ARG A 295 29.76 9.47 38.71
CA ARG A 295 28.81 9.06 39.75
C ARG A 295 27.45 9.72 39.60
N GLU A 296 27.43 11.05 39.56
CA GLU A 296 26.21 11.87 39.64
C GLU A 296 25.47 12.00 38.31
N VAL A 297 26.17 12.09 37.16
CA VAL A 297 25.47 12.18 35.85
C VAL A 297 24.70 10.89 35.54
N PRO A 298 25.25 9.67 35.78
CA PRO A 298 24.46 8.46 35.68
C PRO A 298 23.33 8.35 36.71
N ALA A 299 23.53 8.83 37.94
CA ALA A 299 22.48 8.86 38.95
C ALA A 299 21.31 9.78 38.55
N ALA A 300 21.60 10.96 38.02
CA ALA A 300 20.62 11.91 37.48
C ALA A 300 19.82 11.31 36.33
N VAL A 301 20.49 10.75 35.31
CA VAL A 301 19.82 10.10 34.16
C VAL A 301 18.96 8.92 34.63
N ALA A 302 19.47 8.06 35.52
CA ALA A 302 18.72 6.92 36.04
C ALA A 302 17.49 7.36 36.87
N THR A 303 17.59 8.43 37.65
CA THR A 303 16.49 8.94 38.50
C THR A 303 15.39 9.60 37.67
N LEU A 304 15.74 10.35 36.63
CA LEU A 304 14.76 10.88 35.68
C LEU A 304 14.07 9.77 34.89
N MET A 305 14.84 8.80 34.39
CA MET A 305 14.30 7.64 33.66
C MET A 305 13.41 6.76 34.54
N SER A 306 13.76 6.52 35.82
CA SER A 306 12.92 5.71 36.71
C SER A 306 11.60 6.43 37.03
N ARG A 307 11.66 7.74 37.32
CA ARG A 307 10.47 8.59 37.50
C ARG A 307 9.55 8.56 36.27
N TRP A 308 10.08 8.71 35.07
CA TRP A 308 9.28 8.68 33.83
C TRP A 308 8.69 7.31 33.51
N LEU A 309 9.40 6.22 33.82
CA LEU A 309 8.90 4.85 33.65
C LEU A 309 8.01 4.37 34.82
N LYS A 310 7.81 5.20 35.86
CA LYS A 310 7.10 4.88 37.11
C LYS A 310 7.71 3.66 37.84
N LEU A 311 9.03 3.70 37.98
CA LEU A 311 9.89 2.76 38.72
C LEU A 311 10.56 3.48 39.91
N SER A 312 10.72 2.79 41.03
CA SER A 312 11.56 3.25 42.15
C SER A 312 13.06 3.11 41.82
N SER A 313 13.48 1.99 41.23
CA SER A 313 14.90 1.75 40.92
C SER A 313 15.14 0.73 39.81
N PHE A 314 16.08 1.02 38.91
CA PHE A 314 16.63 0.04 37.97
C PHE A 314 17.54 -1.02 38.64
N ARG A 315 17.74 -0.95 39.97
CA ARG A 315 18.47 -1.97 40.74
C ARG A 315 17.55 -3.10 41.25
N ASP A 316 16.27 -2.84 41.49
CA ASP A 316 15.30 -3.88 41.84
C ASP A 316 14.88 -4.63 40.55
N THR A 317 15.50 -5.79 40.31
CA THR A 317 15.18 -6.64 39.17
C THR A 317 13.72 -7.12 39.18
N ALA A 318 13.14 -7.35 40.36
CA ALA A 318 11.74 -7.75 40.50
C ALA A 318 10.79 -6.57 40.22
N GLU A 319 11.17 -5.32 40.50
CA GLU A 319 10.39 -4.14 40.07
C GLU A 319 10.42 -3.99 38.56
N VAL A 320 11.60 -4.02 37.93
CA VAL A 320 11.71 -3.89 36.47
C VAL A 320 11.00 -5.05 35.76
N GLN A 321 11.00 -6.26 36.31
CA GLN A 321 10.24 -7.40 35.78
C GLN A 321 8.72 -7.22 35.96
N ARG A 322 8.24 -6.77 37.14
CA ARG A 322 6.82 -6.42 37.36
C ARG A 322 6.34 -5.32 36.40
N TRP A 323 7.19 -4.33 36.14
CA TRP A 323 6.94 -3.26 35.17
C TRP A 323 6.87 -3.80 33.73
N ALA A 324 7.79 -4.68 33.33
CA ALA A 324 7.82 -5.28 32.00
C ALA A 324 6.59 -6.16 31.75
N LEU A 325 6.19 -6.96 32.75
CA LEU A 325 4.98 -7.77 32.70
C LEU A 325 3.71 -6.91 32.63
N ARG A 326 3.59 -5.85 33.44
CA ARG A 326 2.47 -4.90 33.37
C ARG A 326 2.39 -4.22 32.00
N ARG A 327 3.52 -3.80 31.44
CA ARG A 327 3.64 -3.25 30.09
C ARG A 327 3.17 -4.25 29.02
N LYS A 328 3.55 -5.53 29.12
CA LYS A 328 3.09 -6.59 28.22
C LYS A 328 1.58 -6.83 28.35
N ALA A 329 1.04 -6.89 29.57
CA ALA A 329 -0.39 -7.02 29.84
C ALA A 329 -1.21 -5.84 29.28
N HIS A 330 -0.80 -4.60 29.53
CA HIS A 330 -1.45 -3.41 28.96
C HIS A 330 -1.44 -3.43 27.42
N SER A 331 -0.34 -3.92 26.82
CA SER A 331 -0.24 -4.07 25.36
C SER A 331 -1.22 -5.12 24.83
N CYS A 332 -1.39 -6.23 25.55
CA CYS A 332 -2.34 -7.29 25.19
C CYS A 332 -3.81 -6.84 25.37
N ILE A 333 -4.12 -6.05 26.41
CA ILE A 333 -5.45 -5.43 26.60
C ILE A 333 -5.78 -4.48 25.44
N TYR A 334 -4.81 -3.65 25.03
CA TYR A 334 -4.98 -2.75 23.88
C TYR A 334 -5.11 -3.52 22.55
N ALA A 335 -4.36 -4.60 22.36
CA ALA A 335 -4.48 -5.50 21.21
C ALA A 335 -5.86 -6.18 21.13
N LEU A 336 -6.38 -6.72 22.23
CA LEU A 336 -7.75 -7.27 22.28
C LEU A 336 -8.80 -6.20 22.00
N ARG A 337 -8.58 -4.96 22.44
CA ARG A 337 -9.45 -3.82 22.13
C ARG A 337 -9.46 -3.53 20.62
N ALA A 338 -8.29 -3.41 19.99
CA ALA A 338 -8.16 -3.15 18.55
C ALA A 338 -8.81 -4.26 17.72
N LEU A 339 -8.56 -5.52 18.06
CA LEU A 339 -9.17 -6.69 17.40
C LEU A 339 -10.69 -6.71 17.51
N ARG A 340 -11.24 -6.42 18.70
CA ARG A 340 -12.69 -6.27 18.91
C ARG A 340 -13.26 -4.99 18.27
N GLN A 341 -12.44 -4.04 17.83
CA GLN A 341 -12.88 -2.87 17.03
C GLN A 341 -12.92 -3.23 15.55
N LEU A 342 -11.91 -3.93 15.04
CA LEU A 342 -11.91 -4.55 13.71
C LEU A 342 -13.12 -5.48 13.53
N GLU A 343 -13.39 -6.36 14.49
CA GLU A 343 -14.57 -7.25 14.51
C GLU A 343 -15.88 -6.47 14.32
N ARG A 344 -16.12 -5.41 15.10
CA ARG A 344 -17.31 -4.55 14.96
C ARG A 344 -17.34 -3.76 13.64
N SER A 345 -16.18 -3.42 13.08
CA SER A 345 -16.08 -2.75 11.77
C SER A 345 -16.47 -3.68 10.63
N VAL A 346 -16.07 -4.95 10.69
CA VAL A 346 -16.44 -5.99 9.71
C VAL A 346 -17.89 -6.42 9.90
N ALA A 347 -18.32 -6.68 11.14
CA ALA A 347 -19.68 -7.13 11.45
C ALA A 347 -20.77 -6.09 11.13
N SER A 348 -20.42 -4.81 10.95
CA SER A 348 -21.37 -3.79 10.45
C SER A 348 -21.61 -3.86 8.94
N HIS A 349 -20.86 -4.68 8.19
CA HIS A 349 -20.97 -4.87 6.75
C HIS A 349 -20.92 -6.37 6.37
N PRO A 350 -21.89 -7.20 6.81
CA PRO A 350 -21.86 -8.65 6.63
C PRO A 350 -21.86 -9.09 5.15
N ASP A 351 -22.42 -8.27 4.26
CA ASP A 351 -22.44 -8.50 2.80
C ASP A 351 -21.13 -8.13 2.09
N MET A 352 -20.12 -7.64 2.84
CA MET A 352 -18.80 -7.27 2.33
C MET A 352 -17.76 -8.35 2.68
N PRO A 353 -17.40 -9.24 1.74
CA PRO A 353 -16.34 -10.23 1.95
C PRO A 353 -14.97 -9.54 1.94
N ALA A 354 -14.04 -10.02 2.76
CA ALA A 354 -12.64 -9.62 2.65
C ALA A 354 -12.00 -10.28 1.41
N PRO A 355 -11.25 -9.55 0.57
CA PRO A 355 -10.58 -10.13 -0.60
C PRO A 355 -9.31 -10.91 -0.22
N LEU A 356 -8.79 -11.71 -1.16
CA LEU A 356 -7.58 -12.52 -0.97
C LEU A 356 -6.35 -11.70 -0.55
N ASP A 357 -6.20 -10.47 -1.05
CA ASP A 357 -5.09 -9.55 -0.69
C ASP A 357 -4.97 -9.29 0.82
N VAL A 358 -6.04 -9.49 1.59
CA VAL A 358 -6.04 -9.32 3.05
C VAL A 358 -5.46 -10.54 3.79
N ALA A 359 -5.38 -11.72 3.16
CA ALA A 359 -4.92 -12.96 3.78
C ALA A 359 -3.50 -12.87 4.35
N GLU A 360 -2.57 -12.17 3.68
CA GLU A 360 -1.21 -11.94 4.22
C GLU A 360 -1.25 -11.19 5.56
N THR A 361 -2.18 -10.23 5.71
CA THR A 361 -2.35 -9.48 6.96
C THR A 361 -2.98 -10.34 8.05
N VAL A 362 -3.91 -11.24 7.71
CA VAL A 362 -4.47 -12.23 8.65
C VAL A 362 -3.40 -13.22 9.13
N HIS A 363 -2.57 -13.75 8.21
CA HIS A 363 -1.44 -14.60 8.57
C HIS A 363 -0.39 -13.85 9.42
N ARG A 364 -0.13 -12.58 9.13
CA ARG A 364 0.73 -11.71 9.96
C ARG A 364 0.16 -11.51 11.36
N LEU A 365 -1.15 -11.28 11.50
CA LEU A 365 -1.82 -11.19 12.79
C LEU A 365 -1.66 -12.50 13.58
N GLN A 366 -1.93 -13.64 12.96
CA GLN A 366 -1.76 -14.96 13.57
C GLN A 366 -0.31 -15.19 14.03
N ALA A 367 0.69 -14.83 13.21
CA ALA A 367 2.10 -14.95 13.57
C ALA A 367 2.49 -14.03 14.75
N LEU A 368 1.93 -12.82 14.82
CA LEU A 368 2.19 -11.88 15.92
C LEU A 368 1.58 -12.33 17.26
N ILE A 369 0.45 -13.04 17.25
CA ILE A 369 -0.08 -13.72 18.45
C ILE A 369 0.91 -14.79 18.95
N HIS A 370 1.41 -15.64 18.04
CA HIS A 370 2.37 -16.71 18.38
C HIS A 370 3.72 -16.16 18.87
N ALA A 371 4.17 -15.02 18.35
CA ALA A 371 5.37 -14.31 18.82
C ALA A 371 5.15 -13.55 20.15
N GLY A 372 3.90 -13.31 20.56
CA GLY A 372 3.55 -12.52 21.73
C GLY A 372 3.85 -11.03 21.60
N ASP A 373 4.03 -10.50 20.37
CA ASP A 373 4.24 -9.07 20.12
C ASP A 373 2.88 -8.37 19.96
N PHE A 374 2.27 -8.13 21.11
CA PHE A 374 0.96 -7.49 21.20
C PHE A 374 0.96 -6.03 20.71
N ILE A 375 2.11 -5.34 20.67
CA ILE A 375 2.18 -3.94 20.22
C ILE A 375 2.16 -3.88 18.69
N GLN A 376 2.90 -4.76 18.01
CA GLN A 376 2.81 -4.93 16.56
C GLN A 376 1.46 -5.51 16.14
N PHE A 377 0.90 -6.45 16.92
CA PHE A 377 -0.42 -7.01 16.66
C PHE A 377 -1.51 -5.92 16.68
N ALA A 378 -1.52 -5.07 17.72
CA ALA A 378 -2.52 -4.01 17.83
C ALA A 378 -2.49 -3.08 16.60
N ARG A 379 -1.30 -2.63 16.18
CA ARG A 379 -1.17 -1.83 14.95
C ARG A 379 -1.58 -2.60 13.69
N ALA A 380 -1.26 -3.88 13.57
CA ALA A 380 -1.70 -4.67 12.43
C ALA A 380 -3.23 -4.83 12.39
N ALA A 381 -3.92 -4.81 13.54
CA ALA A 381 -5.38 -4.81 13.61
C ALA A 381 -5.98 -3.42 13.31
N ASP A 382 -5.37 -2.34 13.80
CA ASP A 382 -5.76 -0.96 13.46
C ASP A 382 -5.51 -0.65 11.97
N ASP A 383 -4.33 -0.98 11.44
CA ASP A 383 -3.96 -0.91 10.00
C ASP A 383 -5.01 -1.64 9.15
N LEU A 384 -5.47 -2.81 9.62
CA LEU A 384 -6.48 -3.62 8.93
C LEU A 384 -7.88 -3.01 9.04
N GLN A 385 -8.26 -2.42 10.19
CA GLN A 385 -9.54 -1.72 10.36
C GLN A 385 -9.70 -0.55 9.38
N PHE A 386 -8.60 0.15 9.06
CA PHE A 386 -8.59 1.25 8.10
C PHE A 386 -8.10 0.85 6.69
N HIS A 387 -7.96 -0.45 6.42
CA HIS A 387 -7.46 -0.92 5.13
C HIS A 387 -8.45 -0.59 3.99
N PRO A 388 -8.03 0.03 2.88
CA PRO A 388 -8.95 0.48 1.82
C PRO A 388 -9.87 -0.61 1.27
N LEU A 389 -9.39 -1.86 1.20
CA LEU A 389 -10.19 -3.00 0.73
C LEU A 389 -11.23 -3.51 1.75
N LEU A 390 -11.23 -3.00 2.98
CA LEU A 390 -12.25 -3.24 4.02
C LEU A 390 -13.09 -1.98 4.33
N LEU A 391 -12.91 -0.88 3.58
CA LEU A 391 -13.76 0.31 3.71
C LEU A 391 -15.03 0.16 2.86
N PRO A 392 -16.24 0.28 3.44
CA PRO A 392 -17.49 0.10 2.69
C PRO A 392 -17.70 1.15 1.59
N GLN A 393 -17.04 2.31 1.70
CA GLN A 393 -17.07 3.38 0.68
C GLN A 393 -16.36 3.01 -0.63
N LEU A 394 -15.53 1.96 -0.62
CA LEU A 394 -14.81 1.45 -1.79
C LEU A 394 -15.32 0.07 -2.25
N TYR A 395 -16.26 -0.53 -1.51
CA TYR A 395 -16.90 -1.77 -1.88
C TYR A 395 -17.94 -1.55 -2.98
N ILE A 396 -17.90 -2.38 -4.02
CA ILE A 396 -18.96 -2.48 -5.01
C ILE A 396 -19.67 -3.83 -4.75
N PRO A 397 -20.92 -3.83 -4.28
CA PRO A 397 -21.71 -5.04 -4.09
C PRO A 397 -21.75 -5.92 -5.35
N TRP A 398 -21.77 -7.25 -5.16
CA TRP A 398 -21.61 -8.19 -6.27
C TRP A 398 -22.74 -8.15 -7.31
N ASP A 399 -23.96 -7.79 -6.91
CA ASP A 399 -25.07 -7.52 -7.83
C ASP A 399 -24.79 -6.29 -8.70
N HIS A 400 -24.27 -5.21 -8.11
CA HIS A 400 -23.86 -4.00 -8.81
C HIS A 400 -22.66 -4.25 -9.73
N ALA A 401 -21.67 -5.02 -9.28
CA ALA A 401 -20.54 -5.46 -10.09
C ALA A 401 -21.01 -6.28 -11.30
N LEU A 402 -21.93 -7.23 -11.10
CA LEU A 402 -22.58 -8.00 -12.18
C LEU A 402 -23.35 -7.11 -13.14
N VAL A 403 -24.15 -6.16 -12.67
CA VAL A 403 -24.91 -5.22 -13.53
C VAL A 403 -23.96 -4.33 -14.35
N ILE A 404 -22.89 -3.82 -13.75
CA ILE A 404 -21.83 -3.06 -14.45
C ILE A 404 -21.13 -3.96 -15.48
N HIS A 405 -20.79 -5.19 -15.12
CA HIS A 405 -20.11 -6.14 -16.01
C HIS A 405 -21.00 -6.57 -17.19
N PHE A 406 -22.29 -6.86 -16.97
CA PHE A 406 -23.23 -7.19 -18.04
C PHE A 406 -23.54 -5.99 -18.93
N SER A 407 -23.71 -4.78 -18.37
CA SER A 407 -23.98 -3.56 -19.17
C SER A 407 -22.76 -3.13 -20.02
N ILE A 408 -21.54 -3.48 -19.62
CA ILE A 408 -20.32 -3.32 -20.44
C ILE A 408 -20.17 -4.47 -21.47
N LEU A 409 -20.41 -5.72 -21.06
CA LEU A 409 -20.19 -6.91 -21.90
C LEU A 409 -21.23 -7.03 -23.03
N LEU A 410 -22.50 -6.73 -22.76
CA LEU A 410 -23.60 -6.92 -23.70
C LEU A 410 -23.44 -6.08 -24.98
N PRO A 411 -23.07 -4.78 -24.94
CA PRO A 411 -22.71 -4.01 -26.13
C PRO A 411 -21.55 -4.63 -26.93
N VAL A 412 -20.51 -5.16 -26.26
CA VAL A 412 -19.38 -5.82 -26.93
C VAL A 412 -19.84 -7.08 -27.65
N VAL A 413 -20.61 -7.94 -26.98
CA VAL A 413 -21.22 -9.16 -27.55
C VAL A 413 -22.09 -8.82 -28.76
N VAL A 414 -22.96 -7.80 -28.65
CA VAL A 414 -23.84 -7.34 -29.74
C VAL A 414 -23.01 -6.82 -30.92
N MET A 415 -21.97 -6.02 -30.68
CA MET A 415 -21.09 -5.51 -31.73
C MET A 415 -20.30 -6.62 -32.44
N VAL A 416 -19.82 -7.63 -31.71
CA VAL A 416 -19.17 -8.82 -32.29
C VAL A 416 -20.16 -9.62 -33.16
N ILE A 417 -21.37 -9.89 -32.65
CA ILE A 417 -22.42 -10.60 -33.41
C ILE A 417 -22.83 -9.83 -34.68
N LEU A 418 -23.00 -8.51 -34.58
CA LEU A 418 -23.32 -7.65 -35.73
C LEU A 418 -22.16 -7.62 -36.74
N GLY A 419 -20.91 -7.49 -36.29
CA GLY A 419 -19.72 -7.55 -37.14
C GLY A 419 -19.63 -8.86 -37.92
N VAL A 420 -19.81 -10.01 -37.24
CA VAL A 420 -19.83 -11.34 -37.86
C VAL A 420 -21.01 -11.49 -38.83
N ARG A 421 -22.22 -11.02 -38.48
CA ARG A 421 -23.37 -11.06 -39.38
C ARG A 421 -23.16 -10.18 -40.62
N LEU A 422 -22.57 -8.99 -40.48
CA LEU A 422 -22.28 -8.08 -41.60
C LEU A 422 -21.20 -8.64 -42.54
N THR A 423 -20.12 -9.23 -42.02
CA THR A 423 -19.10 -9.87 -42.87
C THR A 423 -19.65 -11.11 -43.59
N ILE A 424 -20.47 -11.93 -42.94
CA ILE A 424 -21.19 -13.06 -43.60
C ILE A 424 -22.14 -12.55 -44.69
N ALA A 425 -22.90 -11.48 -44.42
CA ALA A 425 -23.80 -10.88 -45.40
C ALA A 425 -23.04 -10.29 -46.61
N ALA A 426 -21.91 -9.61 -46.37
CA ALA A 426 -21.02 -9.13 -47.42
C ALA A 426 -20.44 -10.28 -48.25
N ARG A 427 -20.03 -11.40 -47.62
CA ARG A 427 -19.56 -12.62 -48.29
C ARG A 427 -20.65 -13.23 -49.18
N LYS A 428 -21.92 -13.28 -48.71
CA LYS A 428 -23.07 -13.75 -49.51
C LYS A 428 -23.37 -12.82 -50.69
N ARG A 429 -23.34 -11.48 -50.49
CA ARG A 429 -23.51 -10.49 -51.57
C ARG A 429 -22.39 -10.60 -52.62
N ARG A 430 -21.12 -10.67 -52.21
CA ARG A 430 -19.96 -10.85 -53.12
C ARG A 430 -20.05 -12.14 -53.94
N ARG A 431 -20.44 -13.27 -53.32
CA ARG A 431 -20.69 -14.54 -54.02
C ARG A 431 -21.81 -14.43 -55.07
N ASN A 432 -22.93 -13.80 -54.71
CA ASN A 432 -24.07 -13.65 -55.62
C ASN A 432 -23.78 -12.66 -56.77
N ALA A 433 -22.90 -11.68 -56.58
CA ALA A 433 -22.44 -10.78 -57.64
C ALA A 433 -21.53 -11.51 -58.65
N ALA A 434 -20.55 -12.30 -58.18
CA ALA A 434 -19.67 -13.09 -59.05
C ALA A 434 -20.47 -14.08 -59.92
N LYS A 435 -21.42 -14.81 -59.32
CA LYS A 435 -22.31 -15.72 -60.05
C LYS A 435 -23.17 -15.06 -61.14
N LYS A 436 -23.40 -13.75 -61.08
CA LYS A 436 -24.11 -12.97 -62.12
C LYS A 436 -23.18 -12.44 -63.23
N GLN A 437 -21.87 -12.48 -63.01
CA GLN A 437 -20.86 -12.16 -64.03
C GLN A 437 -20.41 -13.43 -64.77
N GLU A 438 -20.46 -14.59 -64.10
CA GLU A 438 -20.18 -15.93 -64.65
C GLU A 438 -21.30 -16.46 -65.57
N THR A 439 -22.46 -15.80 -65.64
CA THR A 439 -23.51 -16.06 -66.63
C THR A 439 -23.40 -15.08 -67.81
N PRO A 440 -22.65 -15.41 -68.89
CA PRO A 440 -22.68 -14.63 -70.11
C PRO A 440 -24.08 -14.66 -70.73
N ASN A 441 -24.44 -13.59 -71.44
CA ASN A 441 -25.77 -13.41 -72.01
C ASN A 441 -25.97 -14.28 -73.26
N VAL A 442 -26.21 -15.59 -73.07
CA VAL A 442 -26.65 -16.50 -74.15
C VAL A 442 -28.12 -16.22 -74.45
N LYS A 443 -28.35 -15.13 -75.18
CA LYS A 443 -29.47 -15.01 -76.10
C LYS A 443 -28.91 -15.04 -77.51
N ASN A 444 -29.41 -15.97 -78.30
CA ASN A 444 -29.04 -16.15 -79.68
C ASN A 444 -29.59 -14.98 -80.52
N ASP A 445 -28.79 -14.54 -81.48
CA ASP A 445 -29.23 -14.20 -82.83
C ASP A 445 -28.40 -15.10 -83.77
#